data_AF-A0A502G3M5-F1
#
_entry.id   AF-A0A502G3M5-F1
#
_cell.length_a   1.000
_cell.length_b   1.000
_cell.length_c   1.000
_cell.angle_alpha   90.00
_cell.angle_beta   90.00
_cell.angle_gamma   90.00
#
_symmetry.space_group_name_H-M   'P 1'
#
loop_
_entity.id
_entity.type
_entity.pdbx_description
1 polymer ?
#
loop_
_entity_poly.entity_id
_entity_poly.type
_entity_poly.pdbx_seq_one_letter_code
_entity_poly.pdbx_strand_id
1 'polypeptide(L)' 'MFVDFRNEWTPPERPEPKPAPRQNKRAESVAAWIIGFNLLMLLVGPLAGATLFDAVVALFRR' A
#
# COMPACT_ATOMS: atom_id res chain seq x y z
N MET A 1 10.84 49.97 -32.46
CA MET A 1 11.64 48.72 -32.53
C MET A 1 10.77 47.64 -33.14
N PHE A 2 11.28 46.87 -34.11
CA PHE A 2 10.59 45.73 -34.72
C PHE A 2 10.91 44.47 -33.90
N VAL A 3 9.90 43.65 -33.57
CA VAL A 3 10.09 42.39 -32.85
C VAL A 3 10.68 41.37 -33.81
N ASP A 4 11.89 40.90 -33.52
CA ASP A 4 12.57 39.87 -34.30
C ASP A 4 12.00 38.50 -33.92
N PHE A 5 11.30 37.85 -34.86
CA PHE A 5 10.66 36.54 -34.65
C PHE A 5 11.65 35.37 -34.69
N ARG A 6 12.96 35.62 -34.76
CA ARG A 6 13.99 34.57 -34.80
C ARG A 6 14.13 33.75 -33.51
N ASN A 7 13.54 34.20 -32.40
CA ASN A 7 13.38 33.40 -31.20
C ASN A 7 12.03 32.69 -31.22
N GLU A 8 11.88 31.72 -32.12
CA GLU A 8 10.77 30.76 -32.04
C GLU A 8 10.90 29.98 -30.73
N TRP A 9 9.98 30.20 -29.80
CA TRP A 9 9.87 29.37 -28.60
C TRP A 9 9.56 27.94 -29.04
N THR A 10 10.52 27.03 -28.92
CA THR A 10 10.28 25.60 -29.10
C THR A 10 9.71 25.03 -27.80
N PRO A 11 8.51 24.44 -27.79
CA PRO A 11 7.99 23.79 -26.60
C PRO A 11 8.95 22.69 -26.13
N PRO A 12 9.24 22.59 -24.82
CA PRO A 12 10.06 21.50 -24.31
C PRO A 12 9.38 20.16 -24.64
N GLU A 13 10.19 19.17 -25.02
CA GLU A 13 9.71 17.80 -25.24
C GLU A 13 8.97 17.30 -24.00
N ARG A 14 7.81 16.65 -24.22
CA ARG A 14 7.05 16.08 -23.12
C ARG A 14 7.90 14.98 -22.48
N PRO A 15 8.00 14.92 -21.14
CA PRO A 15 8.68 13.82 -20.48
C PRO A 15 8.08 12.48 -20.94
N GLU A 16 8.93 11.56 -21.36
CA GLU A 16 8.47 10.21 -21.67
C GLU A 16 7.81 9.58 -20.43
N PRO A 17 6.71 8.83 -20.61
CA PRO A 17 6.07 8.14 -19.49
C PRO A 17 7.05 7.17 -18.87
N LYS A 18 7.30 7.32 -17.55
CA LYS A 18 8.16 6.41 -16.80
C LYS A 18 7.66 4.97 -16.96
N PRO A 19 8.54 3.99 -17.19
CA PRO A 19 8.14 2.60 -17.31
C PRO A 19 7.40 2.16 -16.04
N ALA A 20 6.28 1.47 -16.22
CA ALA A 20 5.50 0.96 -15.11
C ALA A 20 6.38 0.05 -14.23
N PRO A 21 6.27 0.15 -12.89
CA PRO A 21 7.02 -0.71 -12.00
C PRO A 21 6.71 -2.17 -12.32
N ARG A 22 7.76 -2.94 -12.66
CA ARG A 22 7.62 -4.37 -13.00
C ARG A 22 7.16 -5.12 -11.77
N GLN A 23 6.13 -5.98 -11.92
CA GLN A 23 5.68 -6.88 -10.87
C GLN A 23 6.87 -7.73 -10.37
N ASN A 24 7.26 -7.49 -9.12
CA ASN A 24 8.26 -8.29 -8.45
C ASN A 24 7.56 -9.53 -7.89
N LYS A 25 7.91 -10.73 -8.38
CA LYS A 25 7.35 -12.01 -7.90
C LYS A 25 7.42 -12.15 -6.37
N ARG A 26 8.43 -11.55 -5.73
CA ARG A 26 8.54 -11.53 -4.27
C ARG A 26 7.46 -10.66 -3.62
N ALA A 27 7.14 -9.51 -4.20
CA ALA A 27 6.10 -8.61 -3.69
C ALA A 27 4.71 -9.25 -3.79
N GLU A 28 4.45 -10.00 -4.86
CA GLU A 28 3.21 -10.76 -5.03
C GLU A 28 3.07 -11.86 -3.97
N SER A 29 4.13 -12.63 -3.74
CA SER A 29 4.16 -13.67 -2.70
C SER A 29 3.94 -13.09 -1.29
N VAL A 30 4.59 -11.97 -0.98
CA VAL A 30 4.39 -11.26 0.30
C VAL A 30 2.96 -10.75 0.43
N ALA A 31 2.40 -10.15 -0.62
CA ALA A 31 1.02 -9.68 -0.61
C ALA A 31 0.02 -10.82 -0.38
N ALA A 32 0.20 -11.96 -1.07
CA ALA A 32 -0.62 -13.15 -0.88
C ALA A 32 -0.54 -13.67 0.57
N TRP A 33 0.66 -13.66 1.17
CA TRP A 33 0.85 -14.07 2.55
C TRP A 33 0.16 -13.12 3.54
N ILE A 34 0.25 -11.80 3.34
CA ILE A 34 -0.44 -10.80 4.18
C ILE A 34 -1.96 -11.00 4.12
N ILE A 35 -2.51 -11.20 2.91
CA ILE A 35 -3.95 -11.44 2.73
C ILE A 35 -4.37 -12.73 3.45
N GLY A 36 -3.64 -13.82 3.25
CA GLY A 36 -3.91 -15.10 3.92
C GLY A 36 -3.82 -14.99 5.44
N PHE A 37 -2.83 -14.29 5.96
CA PHE A 37 -2.68 -14.03 7.39
C PHE A 37 -3.84 -13.20 7.95
N ASN A 38 -4.29 -12.15 7.24
CA ASN A 38 -5.43 -11.35 7.67
C ASN A 38 -6.73 -12.18 7.70
N LEU A 39 -6.94 -13.03 6.69
CA LEU A 39 -8.08 -13.94 6.64
C LEU A 39 -8.07 -14.95 7.79
N LEU A 40 -6.89 -15.48 8.13
CA LEU A 40 -6.71 -16.35 9.28
C LEU A 40 -6.99 -15.60 10.59
N MET A 41 -6.44 -14.39 10.74
CA MET A 41 -6.70 -13.51 11.88
C MET A 41 -8.17 -13.11 12.00
N LEU A 42 -8.94 -13.06 10.91
CA LEU A 42 -10.37 -12.83 10.98
C LEU A 42 -11.12 -13.98 11.69
N LEU A 43 -10.63 -15.21 11.57
CA LEU A 43 -11.18 -16.39 12.23
C LEU A 43 -10.63 -16.56 13.65
N VAL A 44 -9.32 -16.29 13.81
CA VAL A 44 -8.65 -16.34 15.11
C VAL A 44 -9.07 -15.16 15.98
N GLY A 45 -9.39 -14.00 15.42
CA GLY A 45 -9.76 -12.77 16.12
C GLY A 45 -10.93 -12.95 17.09
N PRO A 46 -12.05 -13.58 16.71
CA PRO A 46 -13.13 -13.94 17.64
C PRO A 46 -12.69 -14.92 18.73
N LEU A 47 -11.84 -15.91 18.42
CA LEU A 47 -11.32 -16.88 19.38
C LEU A 47 -10.33 -16.24 20.38
N ALA A 48 -9.43 -15.41 19.87
CA ALA A 48 -8.50 -14.58 20.61
C ALA A 48 -9.22 -13.48 21.39
N GLY A 49 -10.31 -12.95 20.84
CA GLY A 49 -11.16 -11.94 21.46
C GLY A 49 -11.85 -12.48 22.70
N ALA A 50 -12.44 -13.69 22.63
CA ALA A 50 -13.03 -14.34 23.79
C ALA A 50 -12.02 -14.58 24.91
N THR A 51 -10.84 -15.13 24.57
CA THR A 51 -9.77 -15.40 25.54
C THR A 51 -9.14 -14.12 26.10
N LEU A 52 -8.99 -13.07 25.28
CA LEU A 52 -8.50 -11.77 25.72
C LEU A 52 -9.54 -11.05 26.59
N PHE A 53 -10.82 -11.13 26.25
CA PHE A 53 -11.90 -10.60 27.11
C PHE A 53 -11.94 -11.31 28.45
N ASP A 54 -11.85 -12.64 28.46
CA ASP A 54 -11.78 -13.42 29.71
C ASP A 54 -10.57 -13.01 30.55
N ALA A 55 -9.40 -12.83 29.93
CA ALA A 55 -8.19 -12.37 30.63
C ALA A 55 -8.36 -10.95 31.21
N VAL A 56 -8.94 -10.02 30.45
CA VAL A 56 -9.20 -8.65 30.89
C VAL A 56 -10.24 -8.63 32.02
N VAL A 57 -11.36 -9.34 31.87
CA VAL A 57 -12.38 -9.45 32.93
C VAL A 57 -11.80 -10.08 34.18
N ALA A 58 -10.99 -11.15 34.06
CA ALA A 58 -10.33 -11.78 35.19
C ALA A 58 -9.36 -10.82 35.91
N LEU A 59 -8.71 -9.92 35.18
CA LEU A 59 -7.82 -8.92 35.76
C LEU A 59 -8.56 -7.83 36.55
N PHE A 60 -9.74 -7.39 36.09
CA PHE A 60 -10.57 -6.38 36.76
C PHE A 60 -11.48 -6.92 37.86
N ARG A 61 -11.68 -8.24 37.93
CA ARG A 61 -12.46 -8.91 38.98
C ARG A 61 -11.62 -9.29 40.19
N ARG A 62 -10.32 -9.01 40.13
CA ARG A 62 -9.35 -9.12 41.23
C ARG A 62 -9.26 -7.80 41.99
#